data_AF-A0A5N7JVP8-F1
#
_entry.id   AF-A0A5N7JVP8-F1
#
_cell.length_a   1.000
_cell.length_b   1.000
_cell.length_c   1.000
_cell.angle_alpha   90.00
_cell.angle_beta   90.00
_cell.angle_gamma   90.00
#
_symmetry.space_group_name_H-M   'P 1'
#
loop_
_entity.id
_entity.type
_entity.pdbx_description
1 polymer ?
#
loop_
_entity_poly.entity_id
_entity_poly.type
_entity_poly.pdbx_seq_one_letter_code
_entity_poly.pdbx_strand_id
1 'polypeptide(L)'
;MHQVVERALRVIAAESQEPEYTEAFSAVHAVVIEFGQENLADRLFADIPDSIAFMQVARLFDFLAWQTDDNGSAMTRTAERWLVEGTDLRKIQIALNLEVYPFPDEHEMYRVLSDVAVTHPQVSDRCEKLISSRKNR
;
A
#
# COMPACT_ATOMS: atom_id res chain seq x y z
N MET A 1 10.34 -3.80 13.75
CA MET A 1 9.14 -4.60 13.49
C MET A 1 8.52 -5.06 14.78
N HIS A 2 7.32 -4.56 15.04
CA HIS A 2 6.49 -4.93 16.17
C HIS A 2 5.88 -6.32 15.98
N GLN A 3 5.64 -7.04 17.08
CA GLN A 3 5.17 -8.43 17.03
C GLN A 3 3.80 -8.58 16.36
N VAL A 4 2.91 -7.60 16.52
CA VAL A 4 1.58 -7.62 15.88
C VAL A 4 1.70 -7.47 14.35
N VAL A 5 2.65 -6.67 13.86
CA VAL A 5 2.92 -6.46 12.44
C VAL A 5 3.54 -7.71 11.83
N GLU A 6 4.53 -8.29 12.51
CA GLU A 6 5.13 -9.56 12.11
C GLU A 6 4.08 -10.67 12.02
N ARG A 7 3.21 -10.77 13.02
CA ARG A 7 2.11 -11.74 13.04
C ARG A 7 1.17 -11.52 11.85
N ALA A 8 0.73 -10.28 11.60
CA ALA A 8 -0.16 -9.97 10.50
C ALA A 8 0.46 -10.35 9.14
N LEU A 9 1.71 -9.95 8.88
CA LEU A 9 2.43 -10.30 7.66
C LEU A 9 2.54 -11.82 7.46
N ARG A 10 2.84 -12.56 8.54
CA ARG A 10 2.94 -14.03 8.49
C ARG A 10 1.59 -14.70 8.20
N VAL A 11 0.51 -14.24 8.84
CA VAL A 11 -0.83 -14.81 8.63
C VAL A 11 -1.33 -14.51 7.22
N ILE A 12 -1.17 -13.27 6.74
CA ILE A 12 -1.48 -12.89 5.35
C ILE A 12 -0.75 -13.79 4.35
N ALA A 13 0.53 -14.07 4.60
CA ALA A 13 1.31 -14.94 3.73
C ALA A 13 0.81 -16.40 3.76
N ALA A 14 0.48 -16.91 4.94
CA ALA A 14 -0.06 -18.26 5.12
C ALA A 14 -1.41 -18.45 4.42
N GLU A 15 -2.31 -17.47 4.52
CA GLU A 15 -3.64 -17.53 3.89
C GLU A 15 -3.63 -17.11 2.41
N SER A 16 -2.48 -16.76 1.83
CA SER A 16 -2.41 -16.20 0.47
C SER A 16 -2.89 -17.14 -0.66
N GLN A 17 -2.93 -18.44 -0.39
CA GLN A 17 -3.41 -19.49 -1.30
C GLN A 17 -4.79 -20.04 -0.91
N GLU A 18 -5.36 -19.53 0.19
CA GLU A 18 -6.67 -19.96 0.67
C GLU A 18 -7.79 -19.20 -0.07
N PRO A 19 -8.98 -19.81 -0.18
CA PRO A 19 -10.11 -19.17 -0.87
C PRO A 19 -10.63 -17.94 -0.13
N GLU A 20 -10.43 -17.88 1.20
CA GLU A 20 -10.91 -16.80 2.06
C GLU A 20 -9.86 -16.47 3.13
N TYR A 21 -9.74 -15.19 3.45
CA TYR A 21 -8.91 -14.72 4.55
C TYR A 21 -9.74 -14.71 5.84
N THR A 22 -9.44 -15.60 6.76
CA THR A 22 -10.19 -15.71 8.02
C THR A 22 -9.40 -15.07 9.16
N GLU A 23 -8.16 -15.51 9.36
CA GLU A 23 -7.30 -15.02 10.42
C GLU A 23 -6.62 -13.70 10.06
N ALA A 24 -6.37 -13.43 8.77
CA ALA A 24 -5.67 -12.22 8.36
C ALA A 24 -6.41 -10.94 8.78
N PHE A 25 -7.74 -10.90 8.65
CA PHE A 25 -8.52 -9.74 9.11
C PHE A 25 -8.36 -9.49 10.61
N SER A 26 -8.45 -10.55 11.42
CA SER A 26 -8.27 -10.43 12.87
C SER A 26 -6.84 -10.00 13.24
N ALA A 27 -5.84 -10.54 12.54
CA ALA A 27 -4.44 -10.19 12.76
C ALA A 27 -4.14 -8.73 12.37
N VAL A 28 -4.73 -8.24 11.28
CA VAL A 28 -4.58 -6.86 10.82
C VAL A 28 -5.35 -5.89 11.71
N HIS A 29 -6.54 -6.26 12.19
CA HIS A 29 -7.28 -5.45 13.16
C HIS A 29 -6.45 -5.21 14.44
N ALA A 30 -5.71 -6.22 14.92
CA ALA A 30 -4.79 -6.06 16.05
C ALA A 30 -3.67 -5.03 15.78
N VAL A 31 -3.23 -4.87 14.52
CA VAL A 31 -2.28 -3.80 14.14
C VAL A 31 -2.91 -2.42 14.32
N VAL A 32 -4.18 -2.24 13.90
CA VAL A 32 -4.91 -0.98 14.05
C VAL A 32 -5.09 -0.63 15.54
N ILE A 33 -5.44 -1.60 16.37
CA ILE A 33 -5.59 -1.40 17.82
C ILE A 33 -4.27 -0.98 18.48
N GLU A 34 -3.17 -1.63 18.12
CA GLU A 34 -1.85 -1.37 18.72
C GLU A 34 -1.26 -0.03 18.26
N PHE A 35 -1.32 0.26 16.96
CA PHE A 35 -0.68 1.45 16.40
C PHE A 35 -1.58 2.68 16.43
N GLY A 36 -2.90 2.52 16.53
CA GLY A 36 -3.86 3.58 16.21
C GLY A 36 -3.86 3.89 14.71
N GLN A 37 -4.66 4.87 14.27
CA GLN A 37 -4.84 5.17 12.85
C GLN A 37 -4.07 6.42 12.38
N GLU A 38 -3.62 7.27 13.31
CA GLU A 38 -2.89 8.49 12.97
C GLU A 38 -1.52 8.16 12.34
N ASN A 39 -1.32 8.64 11.10
CA ASN A 39 -0.11 8.42 10.30
C ASN A 39 0.30 6.93 10.21
N LEU A 40 -0.70 6.03 10.21
CA LEU A 40 -0.48 4.59 10.34
C LEU A 40 0.44 4.03 9.24
N ALA A 41 0.21 4.40 7.97
CA ALA A 41 1.04 3.95 6.85
C ALA A 41 2.52 4.33 7.02
N ASP A 42 2.85 5.57 7.38
CA ASP A 42 4.25 5.98 7.60
C ASP A 42 4.88 5.29 8.80
N ARG A 43 4.12 5.14 9.89
CA ARG A 43 4.61 4.46 11.10
C ARG A 43 4.89 2.99 10.85
N LEU A 44 4.02 2.31 10.10
CA LEU A 44 4.24 0.92 9.70
C LEU A 44 5.41 0.80 8.73
N PHE A 45 5.52 1.71 7.75
CA PHE A 45 6.68 1.73 6.85
C PHE A 45 8.00 1.86 7.62
N ALA A 46 8.05 2.73 8.64
CA ALA A 46 9.22 2.91 9.49
C ALA A 46 9.52 1.69 10.40
N ASP A 47 8.49 0.96 10.82
CA ASP A 47 8.64 -0.23 11.67
C ASP A 47 9.05 -1.49 10.87
N ILE A 48 8.62 -1.61 9.61
CA ILE A 48 8.83 -2.80 8.78
C ILE A 48 10.21 -2.72 8.09
N PRO A 49 11.14 -3.66 8.38
CA PRO A 49 12.48 -3.64 7.82
C PRO A 49 12.47 -3.89 6.30
N ASP A 50 13.51 -3.41 5.62
CA ASP A 50 13.67 -3.54 4.16
C ASP A 50 13.82 -4.98 3.67
N SER A 51 14.12 -5.92 4.58
CA SER A 51 14.12 -7.36 4.26
C SER A 51 12.73 -7.91 3.95
N ILE A 52 11.65 -7.22 4.36
CA ILE A 52 10.29 -7.58 3.99
C ILE A 52 9.96 -7.01 2.62
N ALA A 53 9.58 -7.90 1.69
CA ALA A 53 9.27 -7.54 0.31
C ALA A 53 8.12 -6.51 0.25
N PHE A 54 8.27 -5.49 -0.59
CA PHE A 54 7.27 -4.42 -0.74
C PHE A 54 5.86 -4.97 -1.05
N MET A 55 5.76 -6.08 -1.78
CA MET A 55 4.47 -6.73 -2.09
C MET A 55 3.74 -7.23 -0.85
N GLN A 56 4.47 -7.72 0.16
CA GLN A 56 3.85 -8.16 1.42
C GLN A 56 3.34 -6.95 2.22
N VAL A 57 4.06 -5.83 2.16
CA VAL A 57 3.65 -4.57 2.80
C VAL A 57 2.44 -3.97 2.10
N ALA A 58 2.42 -3.97 0.75
CA ALA A 58 1.25 -3.53 -0.03
C ALA A 58 0.00 -4.33 0.34
N ARG A 59 0.11 -5.67 0.41
CA ARG A 59 -1.01 -6.52 0.81
C ARG A 59 -1.47 -6.23 2.24
N LEU A 60 -0.55 -6.03 3.20
CA LEU A 60 -0.92 -5.58 4.55
C LEU A 60 -1.71 -4.26 4.50
N PHE A 61 -1.29 -3.31 3.67
CA PHE A 61 -1.96 -2.01 3.54
C PHE A 61 -3.35 -2.14 2.92
N ASP A 62 -3.55 -3.06 1.97
CA ASP A 62 -4.87 -3.36 1.42
C ASP A 62 -5.82 -3.88 2.51
N PHE A 63 -5.36 -4.79 3.38
CA PHE A 63 -6.18 -5.23 4.52
C PHE A 63 -6.48 -4.10 5.51
N LEU A 64 -5.49 -3.23 5.79
CA LEU A 64 -5.67 -2.10 6.70
C LEU A 64 -6.72 -1.10 6.20
N ALA A 65 -6.83 -0.90 4.88
CA ALA A 65 -7.84 -0.05 4.30
C ALA A 65 -9.27 -0.50 4.67
N TRP A 66 -9.50 -1.80 4.85
CA TRP A 66 -10.79 -2.35 5.29
C TRP A 66 -11.00 -2.36 6.81
N GLN A 67 -9.97 -2.08 7.60
CA GLN A 67 -9.99 -2.21 9.08
C GLN A 67 -9.89 -0.86 9.81
N THR A 68 -9.81 0.24 9.07
CA THR A 68 -9.74 1.60 9.60
C THR A 68 -11.14 2.24 9.63
N ASP A 69 -11.37 3.15 10.59
CA ASP A 69 -12.68 3.77 10.78
C ASP A 69 -13.06 4.69 9.60
N ASP A 70 -12.06 5.18 8.87
CA ASP A 70 -12.22 6.03 7.70
C ASP A 70 -12.25 5.25 6.37
N ASN A 71 -12.41 3.91 6.43
CA ASN A 71 -12.42 3.01 5.28
C ASN A 71 -11.17 3.19 4.39
N GLY A 72 -10.00 3.36 5.01
CA GLY A 72 -8.72 3.44 4.33
C GLY A 72 -8.40 4.81 3.74
N SER A 73 -9.23 5.82 3.97
CA SER A 73 -9.07 7.15 3.38
C SER A 73 -7.70 7.77 3.72
N ALA A 74 -7.23 7.66 4.96
CA ALA A 74 -5.91 8.11 5.38
C ALA A 74 -4.76 7.29 4.77
N MET A 75 -4.95 5.98 4.60
CA MET A 75 -3.98 5.10 3.95
C MET A 75 -3.80 5.50 2.48
N THR A 76 -4.91 5.71 1.77
CA THR A 76 -4.94 6.19 0.38
C THR A 76 -4.25 7.54 0.23
N ARG A 77 -4.56 8.54 1.07
CA ARG A 77 -3.88 9.84 1.05
C ARG A 77 -2.38 9.71 1.29
N THR A 78 -1.95 8.79 2.14
CA THR A 78 -0.52 8.58 2.40
C THR A 78 0.17 7.95 1.20
N ALA A 79 -0.45 6.96 0.56
CA ALA A 79 0.06 6.36 -0.67
C ALA A 79 0.13 7.37 -1.83
N GLU A 80 -0.88 8.25 -1.95
CA GLU A 80 -0.87 9.37 -2.89
C GLU A 80 0.34 10.28 -2.65
N ARG A 81 0.52 10.72 -1.40
CA ARG A 81 1.63 11.57 -0.99
C ARG A 81 2.98 10.94 -1.31
N TRP A 82 3.16 9.64 -1.07
CA TRP A 82 4.41 8.94 -1.41
C TRP A 82 4.70 8.95 -2.92
N LEU A 83 3.68 8.85 -3.77
CA LEU A 83 3.83 8.94 -5.23
C LEU A 83 4.15 10.37 -5.68
N VAL A 84 3.50 11.38 -5.07
CA VAL A 84 3.77 12.80 -5.34
C VAL A 84 5.18 13.20 -4.90
N GLU A 85 5.63 12.73 -3.74
CA GLU A 85 6.99 12.96 -3.24
C GLU A 85 8.02 12.30 -4.16
N GLY A 86 7.77 11.06 -4.60
CA GLY A 86 8.56 10.42 -5.65
C GLY A 86 10.03 10.15 -5.29
N THR A 87 10.42 10.20 -4.01
CA THR A 87 11.83 10.08 -3.59
C THR A 87 12.24 8.69 -3.13
N ASP A 88 11.32 7.92 -2.54
CA ASP A 88 11.60 6.61 -1.95
C ASP A 88 11.02 5.49 -2.82
N LEU A 89 11.91 4.71 -3.45
CA LEU A 89 11.51 3.66 -4.37
C LEU A 89 10.63 2.59 -3.71
N ARG A 90 10.88 2.25 -2.44
CA ARG A 90 10.11 1.21 -1.73
C ARG A 90 8.70 1.71 -1.44
N LYS A 91 8.55 2.97 -1.00
CA LYS A 91 7.23 3.61 -0.83
C LYS A 91 6.45 3.67 -2.14
N ILE A 92 7.12 4.04 -3.24
CA ILE A 92 6.52 4.06 -4.58
C ILE A 92 6.05 2.66 -4.98
N GLN A 93 6.90 1.65 -4.80
CA GLN A 93 6.55 0.27 -5.11
C GLN A 93 5.35 -0.23 -4.29
N ILE A 94 5.26 0.11 -3.00
CA ILE A 94 4.09 -0.20 -2.18
C ILE A 94 2.84 0.49 -2.74
N ALA A 95 2.90 1.81 -2.94
CA ALA A 95 1.76 2.61 -3.38
C ALA A 95 1.23 2.20 -4.76
N LEU A 96 2.11 1.83 -5.71
CA LEU A 96 1.71 1.38 -7.05
C LEU A 96 1.05 -0.01 -7.07
N ASN A 97 1.14 -0.77 -5.98
CA ASN A 97 0.64 -2.15 -5.89
C ASN A 97 -0.51 -2.32 -4.88
N LEU A 98 -1.09 -1.23 -4.39
CA LEU A 98 -2.35 -1.27 -3.66
C LEU A 98 -3.52 -1.60 -4.62
N GLU A 99 -4.53 -2.30 -4.10
CA GLU A 99 -5.76 -2.61 -4.85
C GLU A 99 -6.63 -1.37 -5.05
N VAL A 100 -6.67 -0.49 -4.03
CA VAL A 100 -7.36 0.79 -4.11
C VAL A 100 -6.39 1.87 -4.58
N TYR A 101 -6.59 2.32 -5.81
CA TYR A 101 -5.73 3.32 -6.42
C TYR A 101 -5.97 4.72 -5.82
N PRO A 102 -4.93 5.49 -5.47
CA PRO A 102 -5.10 6.61 -4.56
C PRO A 102 -5.58 7.93 -5.19
N PHE A 103 -5.37 8.16 -6.49
CA PHE A 103 -5.73 9.45 -7.09
C PHE A 103 -7.20 9.49 -7.54
N PRO A 104 -8.00 10.45 -7.05
CA PRO A 104 -9.36 10.68 -7.55
C PRO A 104 -9.36 11.39 -8.91
N ASP A 105 -8.42 12.32 -9.14
CA ASP A 105 -8.30 13.10 -10.36
C ASP A 105 -7.38 12.41 -11.38
N GLU A 106 -7.88 12.24 -12.61
CA GLU A 106 -7.18 11.54 -13.68
C GLU A 106 -5.98 12.32 -14.22
N HIS A 107 -6.07 13.65 -14.30
CA HIS A 107 -4.98 14.47 -14.81
C HIS A 107 -3.80 14.48 -13.83
N GLU A 108 -4.09 14.60 -12.54
CA GLU A 108 -3.11 14.49 -11.48
C GLU A 108 -2.46 13.10 -11.46
N MET A 109 -3.27 12.04 -11.58
CA MET A 109 -2.77 10.68 -11.73
C MET A 109 -1.77 10.57 -12.89
N TYR A 110 -2.14 11.03 -14.09
CA TYR A 110 -1.27 10.94 -15.26
C TYR A 110 0.02 11.72 -15.09
N ARG A 111 -0.06 12.94 -14.53
CA ARG A 111 1.11 13.75 -14.24
C ARG A 111 2.07 13.02 -13.29
N VAL A 112 1.57 12.58 -12.13
CA VAL A 112 2.40 11.94 -11.10
C VAL A 112 2.99 10.62 -11.59
N LEU A 113 2.19 9.75 -12.22
CA LEU A 113 2.69 8.47 -12.72
C LEU A 113 3.69 8.63 -13.86
N SER A 114 3.53 9.66 -14.69
CA SER A 114 4.51 9.96 -15.74
C SER A 114 5.83 10.45 -15.15
N ASP A 115 5.78 11.33 -14.14
CA ASP A 115 6.97 11.81 -13.43
C ASP A 115 7.71 10.68 -12.69
N VAL A 116 6.95 9.79 -12.02
CA VAL A 116 7.49 8.58 -11.36
C VAL A 116 8.13 7.63 -12.37
N ALA A 117 7.49 7.38 -13.52
CA ALA A 117 8.03 6.48 -14.54
C ALA A 117 9.36 6.97 -15.12
N VAL A 118 9.52 8.29 -15.28
CA VAL A 118 10.77 8.92 -15.73
C VAL A 118 11.85 8.83 -14.66
N THR A 119 11.49 9.10 -13.40
CA THR A 119 12.45 9.17 -12.29
C THR A 119 12.89 7.79 -11.79
N HIS A 120 11.99 6.80 -11.85
CA HIS A 120 12.21 5.43 -11.37
C HIS A 120 11.89 4.43 -12.49
N PRO A 121 12.83 4.19 -13.43
CA PRO A 121 12.61 3.28 -14.55
C PRO A 121 12.19 1.86 -14.14
N GLN A 122 12.54 1.41 -12.93
CA GLN A 122 12.18 0.10 -12.39
C GLN A 122 10.65 -0.10 -12.23
N VAL A 123 9.88 0.98 -12.15
CA VAL A 123 8.41 0.94 -12.00
C VAL A 123 7.65 1.54 -13.18
N SER A 124 8.36 1.92 -14.25
CA SER A 124 7.80 2.52 -15.46
C SER A 124 6.66 1.68 -16.06
N ASP A 125 6.90 0.39 -16.31
CA ASP A 125 5.90 -0.55 -16.82
C ASP A 125 4.63 -0.58 -15.97
N ARG A 126 4.75 -0.49 -14.64
CA ARG A 126 3.61 -0.51 -13.73
C ARG A 126 2.83 0.80 -13.83
N CYS A 127 3.52 1.94 -13.89
CA CYS A 127 2.91 3.25 -14.09
C CYS A 127 2.13 3.30 -15.41
N GLU A 128 2.73 2.83 -16.51
CA GLU A 128 2.09 2.81 -17.84
C GLU A 128 0.84 1.91 -17.87
N LYS A 129 0.87 0.76 -17.19
CA LYS A 129 -0.30 -0.12 -17.05
C LYS A 129 -1.46 0.56 -16.32
N LEU A 130 -1.16 1.30 -15.25
CA LEU A 130 -2.17 2.03 -14.47
C LEU A 130 -2.74 3.22 -15.26
N ILE A 131 -1.89 3.97 -15.98
CA ILE A 131 -2.33 5.02 -16.91
C ILE A 131 -3.28 4.44 -17.97
N SER A 132 -2.89 3.32 -18.58
CA SER A 132 -3.65 2.71 -19.67
C SER A 132 -4.98 2.10 -19.21
N SER A 133 -5.03 1.52 -18.01
CA SER A 133 -6.28 0.92 -17.48
C SER A 133 -7.35 1.98 -17.23
N ARG A 134 -6.96 3.21 -16.85
CA ARG A 134 -7.88 4.31 -16.61
C ARG A 134 -8.45 4.92 -17.89
N LYS A 135 -7.64 5.03 -18.96
CA LYS A 135 -8.09 5.48 -20.28
C LYS A 135 -9.17 4.58 -20.90
N ASN A 136 -9.22 3.32 -20.48
CA ASN A 136 -10.14 2.31 -21.01
C ASN A 136 -11.41 2.12 -20.17
N ARG A 137 -11.63 2.93 -19.13
CA ARG A 137 -12.87 2.97 -18.33
C ARG A 137 -13.81 4.05 -18.83
#